data_AF-A0A6L8G803-F1
#
_entry.id   AF-A0A6L8G803-F1
#
_cell.length_a   1.000
_cell.length_b   1.000
_cell.length_c   1.000
_cell.angle_alpha   90.00
_cell.angle_beta   90.00
_cell.angle_gamma   90.00
#
_symmetry.space_group_name_H-M   'P 1'
#
loop_
_entity.id
_entity.type
_entity.pdbx_description
1 polymer ?
#
loop_
_entity_poly.entity_id
_entity_poly.type
_entity_poly.pdbx_seq_one_letter_code
_entity_poly.pdbx_strand_id
1 'polypeptide(L)'
;MNASSAPPRATIRARIHESAVRRVTRTYAATLAEILAETLQNARRAGATRVRIAVSPDDGPKDGDGSGLTVTVSDDGQGVADPAVLLSFGENGWPEELVRREDAAGFGFASLARRGCAVSSRPMPPDGGTMPGWRVALATEHFLGEAEAAVQADDAAPFPHGTSVSFPATEPVSAIRSAAAHAALHFPLPTILHDGTAGDRDGEAQLPRRAFLDGAVHGELWRGLAFGVFRDRRRGWNDPDLNFLGLTLPVRLPTVETVHGPAWAVRADVRDCPDLE
;
A
#
# COMPACT_ATOMS: atom_id res chain seq x y z
N MET A 1 -8.57 28.35 -1.99
CA MET A 1 -9.46 28.12 -3.15
C MET A 1 -10.33 26.92 -2.81
N ASN A 2 -11.62 27.03 -3.08
CA ASN A 2 -12.72 26.29 -2.45
C ASN A 2 -12.55 24.77 -2.42
N ALA A 3 -12.40 24.19 -1.22
CA ALA A 3 -12.77 22.80 -0.97
C ALA A 3 -14.30 22.74 -0.98
N SER A 4 -14.87 22.30 -2.10
CA SER A 4 -16.30 22.06 -2.23
C SER A 4 -16.66 20.87 -1.33
N SER A 5 -17.40 21.12 -0.25
CA SER A 5 -18.01 20.08 0.60
C SER A 5 -19.25 19.48 -0.08
N ALA A 6 -19.10 19.01 -1.32
CA ALA A 6 -20.16 18.27 -1.98
C ALA A 6 -20.38 16.94 -1.24
N PRO A 7 -21.63 16.52 -1.01
CA PRO A 7 -21.88 15.18 -0.49
C PRO A 7 -21.21 14.14 -1.40
N PRO A 8 -20.72 13.02 -0.84
CA PRO A 8 -20.11 11.96 -1.65
C PRO A 8 -21.08 11.57 -2.78
N ARG A 9 -20.55 11.42 -4.00
CA ARG A 9 -21.34 11.06 -5.18
C ARG A 9 -22.10 9.77 -4.90
N ALA A 10 -23.38 9.70 -5.29
CA ALA A 10 -24.19 8.50 -5.10
C ALA A 10 -23.65 7.29 -5.87
N THR A 11 -23.03 7.51 -7.03
CA THR A 11 -22.33 6.49 -7.81
C THR A 11 -21.00 7.01 -8.35
N ILE A 12 -20.07 6.08 -8.58
CA ILE A 12 -18.77 6.33 -9.21
C ILE A 12 -18.54 5.34 -10.37
N ARG A 13 -17.76 5.74 -11.37
CA ARG A 13 -17.45 4.90 -12.54
C ARG A 13 -16.02 5.13 -12.95
N ALA A 14 -15.35 4.09 -13.46
CA ALA A 14 -14.01 4.23 -14.01
C ALA A 14 -13.92 5.29 -15.09
N ARG A 15 -12.87 6.10 -14.96
CA ARG A 15 -12.46 7.11 -15.92
C ARG A 15 -10.96 6.99 -16.13
N ILE A 16 -10.55 7.15 -17.38
CA ILE A 16 -9.14 7.13 -17.76
C ILE A 16 -8.72 8.59 -17.94
N HIS A 17 -7.81 9.06 -17.11
CA HIS A 17 -7.17 10.36 -17.30
C HIS A 17 -6.11 10.28 -18.40
N GLU A 18 -5.82 11.38 -19.09
CA GLU A 18 -4.87 11.39 -20.22
C GLU A 18 -3.45 10.93 -19.82
N SER A 19 -3.04 11.25 -18.58
CA SER A 19 -1.79 10.76 -17.98
C SER A 19 -1.71 9.24 -17.85
N ALA A 20 -2.86 8.55 -17.76
CA ALA A 20 -2.96 7.10 -17.63
C ALA A 20 -2.62 6.38 -18.94
N VAL A 21 -2.95 6.97 -20.09
CA VAL A 21 -2.70 6.41 -21.42
C VAL A 21 -1.20 6.13 -21.64
N ARG A 22 -0.33 6.94 -21.03
CA ARG A 22 1.14 6.78 -21.09
C ARG A 22 1.67 5.66 -20.19
N ARG A 23 0.84 5.07 -19.32
CA ARG A 23 1.24 4.15 -18.23
C ARG A 23 0.43 2.84 -18.21
N VAL A 24 -0.44 2.63 -19.21
CA VAL A 24 -1.34 1.47 -19.41
C VAL A 24 -0.64 0.10 -19.46
N THR A 25 0.69 0.05 -19.60
CA THR A 25 1.44 -1.21 -19.65
C THR A 25 1.51 -1.96 -18.31
N ARG A 26 1.03 -1.38 -17.21
CA ARG A 26 1.14 -1.96 -15.85
C ARG A 26 -0.08 -2.78 -15.38
N THR A 27 -1.05 -3.08 -16.23
CA THR A 27 -2.25 -3.85 -15.83
C THR A 27 -1.94 -5.35 -15.68
N TYR A 28 -1.48 -5.76 -14.50
CA TYR A 28 -1.18 -7.16 -14.17
C TYR A 28 -2.03 -7.68 -13.03
N ALA A 29 -2.20 -9.01 -12.97
CA ALA A 29 -2.74 -9.69 -11.80
C ALA A 29 -1.74 -9.51 -10.65
N ALA A 30 -2.02 -8.59 -9.73
CA ALA A 30 -1.13 -8.33 -8.62
C ALA A 30 -1.14 -9.48 -7.62
N THR A 31 0.06 -9.87 -7.20
CA THR A 31 0.29 -10.77 -6.08
C THR A 31 -0.18 -10.12 -4.76
N LEU A 32 -0.44 -10.93 -3.74
CA LEU A 32 -0.77 -10.41 -2.41
C LEU A 32 0.32 -9.47 -1.88
N ALA A 33 1.60 -9.75 -2.16
CA ALA A 33 2.71 -8.91 -1.75
C ALA A 33 2.65 -7.52 -2.41
N GLU A 34 2.31 -7.44 -3.70
CA GLU A 34 2.13 -6.16 -4.41
C GLU A 34 0.91 -5.39 -3.86
N ILE A 35 -0.22 -6.06 -3.64
CA ILE A 35 -1.42 -5.43 -3.04
C ILE A 35 -1.11 -4.86 -1.65
N LEU A 36 -0.41 -5.62 -0.81
CA LEU A 36 0.00 -5.16 0.52
C LEU A 36 0.99 -3.99 0.42
N ALA A 37 1.99 -4.07 -0.47
CA ALA A 37 2.92 -2.96 -0.66
C ALA A 37 2.21 -1.67 -1.10
N GLU A 38 1.28 -1.76 -2.06
CA GLU A 38 0.52 -0.60 -2.55
C GLU A 38 -0.40 -0.01 -1.48
N THR A 39 -1.12 -0.85 -0.73
CA THR A 39 -2.00 -0.39 0.36
C THR A 39 -1.22 0.23 1.51
N LEU A 40 -0.08 -0.35 1.92
CA LEU A 40 0.82 0.24 2.90
C LEU A 40 1.37 1.58 2.43
N GLN A 41 1.82 1.67 1.17
CA GLN A 41 2.28 2.95 0.62
C GLN A 41 1.18 4.01 0.62
N ASN A 42 -0.05 3.66 0.25
CA ASN A 42 -1.17 4.59 0.27
C ASN A 42 -1.47 5.11 1.68
N ALA A 43 -1.42 4.24 2.70
CA ALA A 43 -1.53 4.65 4.10
C ALA A 43 -0.44 5.67 4.48
N ARG A 44 0.82 5.42 4.11
CA ARG A 44 1.92 6.37 4.35
C ARG A 44 1.68 7.70 3.65
N ARG A 45 1.28 7.69 2.39
CA ARG A 45 0.97 8.91 1.62
C ARG A 45 -0.18 9.69 2.25
N ALA A 46 -1.14 8.99 2.87
CA ALA A 46 -2.24 9.58 3.64
C ALA A 46 -1.81 10.21 4.97
N GLY A 47 -0.52 10.14 5.33
CA GLY A 47 -0.01 10.65 6.59
C GLY A 47 -0.40 9.80 7.81
N ALA A 48 -0.74 8.52 7.60
CA ALA A 48 -1.08 7.61 8.69
C ALA A 48 0.08 7.49 9.69
N THR A 49 -0.26 7.23 10.95
CA THR A 49 0.69 6.97 12.03
C THR A 49 0.88 5.47 12.28
N ARG A 50 -0.09 4.66 11.87
CA ARG A 50 -0.04 3.19 11.96
C ARG A 50 -0.87 2.54 10.86
N VAL A 51 -0.61 1.25 10.62
CA VAL A 51 -1.46 0.42 9.76
C VAL A 51 -1.85 -0.86 10.49
N ARG A 52 -3.09 -1.31 10.30
CA ARG A 52 -3.62 -2.59 10.80
C ARG A 52 -3.99 -3.48 9.62
N ILE A 53 -3.52 -4.71 9.63
CA ILE A 53 -3.89 -5.77 8.70
C ILE A 53 -4.71 -6.78 9.48
N ALA A 54 -5.96 -7.00 9.09
CA ALA A 54 -6.83 -8.00 9.68
C ALA A 54 -7.11 -9.12 8.68
N VAL A 55 -7.16 -10.36 9.17
CA VAL A 55 -7.62 -11.53 8.44
C VAL A 55 -8.84 -12.06 9.17
N SER A 56 -9.95 -12.17 8.46
CA SER A 56 -11.20 -12.73 8.98
C SER A 56 -11.75 -13.77 8.00
N PRO A 57 -12.63 -14.67 8.46
CA PRO A 57 -13.46 -15.44 7.55
C PRO A 57 -14.19 -14.50 6.58
N ASP A 58 -14.35 -14.95 5.34
CA ASP A 58 -15.20 -14.30 4.36
C ASP A 58 -16.66 -14.67 4.64
N ASP A 59 -17.50 -13.65 4.79
CA ASP A 59 -18.95 -13.80 4.99
C ASP A 59 -19.70 -13.92 3.65
N GLY A 60 -18.99 -13.87 2.52
CA GLY A 60 -19.53 -14.00 1.16
C GLY A 60 -19.90 -15.44 0.74
N PRO A 61 -20.54 -15.59 -0.45
CA PRO A 61 -20.88 -16.90 -1.01
C PRO A 61 -19.62 -17.76 -1.21
N LYS A 62 -19.64 -19.00 -0.72
CA LYS A 62 -18.49 -19.94 -0.74
C LYS A 62 -18.24 -20.61 -2.09
N ASP A 63 -18.83 -20.11 -3.17
CA ASP A 63 -18.92 -20.81 -4.46
C ASP A 63 -17.67 -20.62 -5.36
N GLY A 64 -16.52 -20.30 -4.76
CA GLY A 64 -15.25 -20.03 -5.48
C GLY A 64 -14.06 -20.83 -4.95
N ASP A 65 -12.92 -20.73 -5.65
CA ASP A 65 -11.62 -21.35 -5.30
C ASP A 65 -10.84 -20.59 -4.20
N GLY A 66 -11.48 -19.60 -3.57
CA GLY A 66 -10.87 -18.74 -2.56
C GLY A 66 -10.61 -19.46 -1.25
N SER A 67 -9.72 -18.90 -0.43
CA SER A 67 -9.40 -19.43 0.91
C SER A 67 -10.56 -19.30 1.91
N GLY A 68 -11.65 -18.61 1.53
CA GLY A 68 -12.74 -18.23 2.42
C GLY A 68 -12.31 -17.20 3.46
N LEU A 69 -11.30 -16.37 3.13
CA LEU A 69 -10.75 -15.33 4.01
C LEU A 69 -10.85 -13.96 3.33
N THR A 70 -11.06 -12.93 4.13
CA THR A 70 -10.91 -11.52 3.75
C THR A 70 -9.69 -10.94 4.44
N VAL A 71 -8.89 -10.17 3.68
CA VAL A 71 -7.83 -9.34 4.22
C VAL A 71 -8.30 -7.89 4.22
N THR A 72 -8.22 -7.23 5.37
CA THR A 72 -8.55 -5.82 5.54
C THR A 72 -7.32 -5.04 5.97
N VAL A 73 -6.88 -4.09 5.16
CA VAL A 73 -5.82 -3.14 5.50
C VAL A 73 -6.46 -1.82 5.90
N SER A 74 -6.19 -1.34 7.12
CA SER A 74 -6.76 -0.11 7.66
C SER A 74 -5.66 0.84 8.15
N ASP A 75 -5.81 2.11 7.84
CA ASP A 75 -4.91 3.18 8.29
C ASP A 75 -5.68 4.30 9.01
N ASP A 76 -4.96 5.05 9.82
CA ASP A 76 -5.45 6.24 10.54
C ASP A 76 -5.03 7.55 9.84
N GLY A 77 -4.82 7.52 8.52
CA GLY A 77 -4.45 8.68 7.72
C GLY A 77 -5.63 9.61 7.40
N GLN A 78 -5.40 10.59 6.53
CA GLN A 78 -6.38 11.65 6.23
C GLN A 78 -7.71 11.18 5.59
N GLY A 79 -7.86 9.91 5.23
CA GLY A 79 -9.03 9.40 4.51
C GLY A 79 -9.15 9.95 3.08
N VAL A 80 -10.25 9.62 2.41
CA VAL A 80 -10.49 9.97 1.00
C VAL A 80 -11.80 10.76 0.88
N ALA A 81 -11.70 12.04 0.50
CA ALA A 81 -12.85 12.95 0.45
C ALA A 81 -13.84 12.66 -0.69
N ASP A 82 -13.34 12.48 -1.92
CA ASP A 82 -14.16 12.09 -3.08
C ASP A 82 -13.89 10.62 -3.44
N PRO A 83 -14.86 9.70 -3.26
CA PRO A 83 -14.71 8.30 -3.64
C PRO A 83 -14.35 8.08 -5.12
N ALA A 84 -14.67 9.05 -6.00
CA ALA A 84 -14.40 8.92 -7.43
C ALA A 84 -12.92 8.74 -7.76
N VAL A 85 -12.01 9.25 -6.89
CA VAL A 85 -10.56 9.12 -7.10
C VAL A 85 -10.09 7.67 -7.11
N LEU A 86 -10.83 6.73 -6.51
CA LEU A 86 -10.51 5.30 -6.53
C LEU A 86 -10.55 4.70 -7.96
N LEU A 87 -11.39 5.25 -8.83
CA LEU A 87 -11.62 4.77 -10.19
C LEU A 87 -11.18 5.81 -11.26
N SER A 88 -10.53 6.89 -10.86
CA SER A 88 -9.89 7.84 -11.78
C SER A 88 -8.45 7.39 -12.04
N PHE A 89 -8.24 6.53 -13.03
CA PHE A 89 -6.90 6.06 -13.37
C PHE A 89 -6.07 7.21 -13.93
N GLY A 90 -4.87 7.42 -13.37
CA GLY A 90 -3.95 8.50 -13.76
C GLY A 90 -4.22 9.86 -13.13
N GLU A 91 -5.34 10.03 -12.42
CA GLU A 91 -5.58 11.14 -11.49
C GLU A 91 -5.17 10.67 -10.09
N ASN A 92 -4.56 11.54 -9.29
CA ASN A 92 -4.28 11.24 -7.90
C ASN A 92 -4.82 12.37 -7.01
N GLY A 93 -5.30 12.02 -5.82
CA GLY A 93 -5.72 13.00 -4.81
C GLY A 93 -4.56 13.57 -3.99
N TRP A 94 -3.32 13.35 -4.44
CA TRP A 94 -2.11 13.69 -3.70
C TRP A 94 -1.60 15.08 -4.09
N PRO A 95 -0.93 15.81 -3.18
CA PRO A 95 -0.26 17.05 -3.53
C PRO A 95 0.76 16.82 -4.67
N GLU A 96 0.84 17.73 -5.64
CA GLU A 96 1.72 17.60 -6.83
C GLU A 96 3.17 17.26 -6.48
N GLU A 97 3.67 17.79 -5.36
CA GLU A 97 5.02 17.52 -4.88
C GLU A 97 5.23 16.05 -4.49
N LEU A 98 4.24 15.40 -3.88
CA LEU A 98 4.28 13.98 -3.55
C LEU A 98 4.23 13.12 -4.81
N VAL A 99 3.43 13.53 -5.80
CA VAL A 99 3.29 12.84 -7.08
C VAL A 99 4.62 12.80 -7.83
N ARG A 100 5.31 13.94 -7.89
CA ARG A 100 6.62 14.04 -8.53
C ARG A 100 7.68 13.22 -7.81
N ARG A 101 7.73 13.30 -6.47
CA ARG A 101 8.75 12.61 -5.67
C ARG A 101 8.62 11.09 -5.65
N GLU A 102 7.39 10.57 -5.76
CA GLU A 102 7.12 9.16 -5.52
C GLU A 102 6.57 8.38 -6.73
N ASP A 103 6.49 9.02 -7.90
CA ASP A 103 5.78 8.51 -9.09
C ASP A 103 4.39 7.93 -8.74
N ALA A 104 3.63 8.65 -7.91
CA ALA A 104 2.30 8.23 -7.46
C ALA A 104 1.28 8.31 -8.61
N ALA A 105 1.39 7.38 -9.56
CA ALA A 105 0.69 7.36 -10.84
C ALA A 105 -0.82 7.12 -10.76
N GLY A 106 -1.36 6.84 -9.57
CA GLY A 106 -2.78 6.49 -9.37
C GLY A 106 -3.15 5.07 -9.83
N PHE A 107 -2.18 4.21 -10.14
CA PHE A 107 -2.44 2.83 -10.59
C PHE A 107 -2.34 1.77 -9.49
N GLY A 108 -1.75 2.08 -8.33
CA GLY A 108 -1.53 1.12 -7.25
C GLY A 108 -2.82 0.45 -6.76
N PHE A 109 -3.92 1.21 -6.72
CA PHE A 109 -5.23 0.68 -6.34
C PHE A 109 -5.83 -0.28 -7.38
N ALA A 110 -5.42 -0.17 -8.65
CA ALA A 110 -5.84 -1.08 -9.73
C ALA A 110 -5.35 -2.53 -9.51
N SER A 111 -4.36 -2.74 -8.63
CA SER A 111 -3.89 -4.07 -8.21
C SER A 111 -5.03 -4.96 -7.70
N LEU A 112 -6.11 -4.36 -7.17
CA LEU A 112 -7.29 -5.04 -6.66
C LEU A 112 -8.32 -5.41 -7.74
N ALA A 113 -8.14 -4.96 -8.99
CA ALA A 113 -9.16 -5.09 -10.03
C ALA A 113 -9.62 -6.52 -10.31
N ARG A 114 -8.72 -7.51 -10.17
CA ARG A 114 -9.08 -8.94 -10.35
C ARG A 114 -9.76 -9.57 -9.15
N ARG A 115 -9.41 -9.14 -7.93
CA ARG A 115 -9.98 -9.70 -6.70
C ARG A 115 -11.32 -9.05 -6.35
N GLY A 116 -11.50 -7.81 -6.81
CA GLY A 116 -12.47 -6.90 -6.22
C GLY A 116 -12.05 -6.47 -4.82
N CYS A 117 -12.72 -5.46 -4.31
CA CYS A 117 -12.52 -4.98 -2.94
C CYS A 117 -13.74 -4.21 -2.43
N ALA A 118 -13.79 -4.01 -1.12
CA ALA A 118 -14.61 -2.98 -0.50
C ALA A 118 -13.69 -1.93 0.10
N VAL A 119 -13.99 -0.66 -0.14
CA VAL A 119 -13.31 0.46 0.50
C VAL A 119 -14.29 1.14 1.43
N SER A 120 -13.85 1.45 2.64
CA SER A 120 -14.54 2.31 3.59
C SER A 120 -13.59 3.42 4.00
N SER A 121 -14.02 4.68 3.98
CA SER A 121 -13.16 5.81 4.30
C SER A 121 -13.92 6.90 5.02
N ARG A 122 -13.22 7.58 5.93
CA ARG A 122 -13.70 8.78 6.60
C ARG A 122 -12.65 9.88 6.43
N PRO A 123 -12.97 10.96 5.71
CA PRO A 123 -12.02 12.05 5.50
C PRO A 123 -11.73 12.80 6.80
N MET A 124 -10.49 13.23 6.98
CA MET A 124 -10.16 14.22 7.99
C MET A 124 -10.87 15.54 7.62
N PRO A 125 -11.64 16.14 8.54
CA PRO A 125 -12.30 17.41 8.28
C PRO A 125 -11.28 18.55 8.20
N PRO A 126 -11.42 19.49 7.24
CA PRO A 126 -10.53 20.64 7.14
C PRO A 126 -10.54 21.53 8.40
N ASP A 127 -11.70 21.61 9.08
CA ASP A 127 -11.95 22.57 10.16
C ASP A 127 -12.11 21.91 11.54
N GLY A 128 -11.62 20.68 11.73
CA GLY A 128 -11.62 19.98 13.04
C GLY A 128 -12.98 19.43 13.51
N GLY A 129 -13.98 19.35 12.62
CA GLY A 129 -15.29 18.72 12.88
C GLY A 129 -15.29 17.19 12.72
N THR A 130 -16.39 16.64 12.20
CA THR A 130 -16.46 15.24 11.76
C THR A 130 -17.03 15.18 10.36
N MET A 131 -16.38 14.43 9.46
CA MET A 131 -16.95 14.12 8.14
C MET A 131 -17.72 12.79 8.19
N PRO A 132 -18.80 12.64 7.41
CA PRO A 132 -19.46 11.36 7.25
C PRO A 132 -18.50 10.36 6.61
N GLY A 133 -18.54 9.12 7.08
CA GLY A 133 -17.86 8.00 6.44
C GLY A 133 -18.66 7.51 5.25
N TRP A 134 -17.97 6.88 4.30
CA TRP A 134 -18.59 6.26 3.14
C TRP A 134 -17.94 4.91 2.86
N ARG A 135 -18.68 4.05 2.15
CA ARG A 135 -18.16 2.80 1.60
C ARG A 135 -18.58 2.58 0.16
N VAL A 136 -17.79 1.81 -0.55
CA VAL A 136 -18.08 1.33 -1.91
C VAL A 136 -17.56 -0.11 -2.06
N ALA A 137 -18.34 -0.96 -2.72
CA ALA A 137 -17.90 -2.28 -3.16
C ALA A 137 -17.56 -2.21 -4.65
N LEU A 138 -16.38 -2.70 -5.01
CA LEU A 138 -15.81 -2.66 -6.35
C LEU A 138 -15.50 -4.08 -6.81
N ALA A 139 -16.36 -4.63 -7.66
CA ALA A 139 -16.06 -5.80 -8.49
C ALA A 139 -15.29 -5.41 -9.78
N THR A 140 -14.79 -6.42 -10.49
CA THR A 140 -13.99 -6.27 -11.73
C THR A 140 -14.64 -5.33 -12.75
N GLU A 141 -15.94 -5.44 -12.99
CA GLU A 141 -16.67 -4.61 -13.96
C GLU A 141 -16.61 -3.10 -13.65
N HIS A 142 -16.45 -2.72 -12.37
CA HIS A 142 -16.32 -1.33 -11.98
C HIS A 142 -14.96 -0.75 -12.36
N PHE A 143 -13.89 -1.54 -12.20
CA PHE A 143 -12.54 -1.16 -12.63
C PHE A 143 -12.43 -1.09 -14.15
N LEU A 144 -13.17 -1.93 -14.87
CA LEU A 144 -13.25 -1.91 -16.34
C LEU A 144 -14.16 -0.78 -16.87
N GLY A 145 -14.93 -0.12 -16.00
CA GLY A 145 -15.89 0.91 -16.38
C GLY A 145 -17.14 0.37 -17.06
N GLU A 146 -17.40 -0.93 -16.96
CA GLU A 146 -18.57 -1.62 -17.49
C GLU A 146 -19.81 -1.38 -16.62
N ALA A 147 -19.62 -1.07 -15.33
CA ALA A 147 -20.68 -0.74 -14.38
C ALA A 147 -20.37 0.51 -13.54
N GLU A 148 -21.40 1.10 -12.94
CA GLU A 148 -21.26 2.13 -11.89
C GLU A 148 -21.31 1.47 -10.51
N ALA A 149 -20.43 1.91 -9.60
CA ALA A 149 -20.41 1.44 -8.22
C ALA A 149 -21.20 2.41 -7.34
N ALA A 150 -22.11 1.87 -6.53
CA ALA A 150 -22.89 2.66 -5.58
C ALA A 150 -22.06 3.00 -4.33
N VAL A 151 -22.00 4.29 -3.99
CA VAL A 151 -21.40 4.76 -2.74
C VAL A 151 -22.50 4.85 -1.70
N GLN A 152 -22.22 4.29 -0.52
CA GLN A 152 -23.14 4.25 0.60
C GLN A 152 -22.53 5.01 1.79
N ALA A 153 -23.38 5.58 2.64
CA ALA A 153 -22.92 6.06 3.94
C ALA A 153 -22.39 4.88 4.76
N ASP A 154 -21.32 5.11 5.52
CA ASP A 154 -20.74 4.09 6.39
C ASP A 154 -20.34 4.68 7.75
N ASP A 155 -21.19 4.43 8.74
CA ASP A 155 -20.90 4.83 10.12
C ASP A 155 -19.78 4.02 10.75
N ALA A 156 -19.49 2.82 10.21
CA ALA A 156 -18.41 1.94 10.67
C ALA A 156 -17.05 2.25 10.01
N ALA A 157 -16.99 3.24 9.11
CA ALA A 157 -15.73 3.71 8.54
C ALA A 157 -14.74 4.14 9.64
N PRO A 158 -13.41 4.00 9.41
CA PRO A 158 -12.37 4.36 10.37
C PRO A 158 -12.65 5.70 11.07
N PHE A 159 -12.47 5.73 12.39
CA PHE A 159 -12.78 6.89 13.22
C PHE A 159 -11.54 7.32 14.02
N PRO A 160 -11.26 8.63 14.14
CA PRO A 160 -12.02 9.77 13.64
C PRO A 160 -11.87 10.06 12.13
N HIS A 161 -10.89 9.44 11.49
CA HIS A 161 -10.64 9.46 10.05
C HIS A 161 -9.77 8.24 9.69
N GLY A 162 -9.63 7.96 8.40
CA GLY A 162 -8.81 6.87 7.90
C GLY A 162 -9.43 6.16 6.70
N THR A 163 -8.76 5.12 6.22
CA THR A 163 -9.24 4.28 5.13
C THR A 163 -9.05 2.81 5.46
N SER A 164 -10.05 2.00 5.13
CA SER A 164 -10.01 0.54 5.18
C SER A 164 -10.27 -0.02 3.79
N VAL A 165 -9.40 -0.93 3.35
CA VAL A 165 -9.52 -1.66 2.10
C VAL A 165 -9.59 -3.15 2.41
N SER A 166 -10.72 -3.77 2.09
CA SER A 166 -11.00 -5.19 2.29
C SER A 166 -11.05 -5.92 0.96
N PHE A 167 -10.41 -7.07 0.83
CA PHE A 167 -10.43 -7.88 -0.38
C PHE A 167 -10.35 -9.37 -0.07
N PRO A 168 -10.95 -10.23 -0.92
CA PRO A 168 -10.86 -11.67 -0.73
C PRO A 168 -9.42 -12.16 -0.93
N ALA A 169 -8.99 -13.06 -0.05
CA ALA A 169 -7.72 -13.78 -0.18
C ALA A 169 -7.92 -15.15 -0.83
N THR A 170 -7.02 -15.47 -1.74
CA THR A 170 -6.88 -16.84 -2.28
C THR A 170 -5.80 -17.61 -1.53
N GLU A 171 -4.95 -16.91 -0.80
CA GLU A 171 -3.86 -17.44 -0.03
C GLU A 171 -4.29 -17.97 1.36
N PRO A 172 -3.66 -19.04 1.88
CA PRO A 172 -3.88 -19.46 3.26
C PRO A 172 -3.32 -18.43 4.26
N VAL A 173 -3.84 -18.44 5.50
CA VAL A 173 -3.42 -17.53 6.60
C VAL A 173 -1.90 -17.45 6.76
N SER A 174 -1.18 -18.57 6.65
CA SER A 174 0.28 -18.61 6.76
C SER A 174 1.01 -17.81 5.68
N ALA A 175 0.52 -17.86 4.44
CA ALA A 175 1.04 -17.09 3.32
C ALA A 175 0.70 -15.61 3.48
N ILE A 176 -0.50 -15.28 3.97
CA ILE A 176 -0.90 -13.90 4.29
C ILE A 176 0.01 -13.31 5.38
N ARG A 177 0.26 -14.06 6.47
CA ARG A 177 1.17 -13.64 7.54
C ARG A 177 2.58 -13.39 7.02
N SER A 178 3.09 -14.29 6.18
CA SER A 178 4.43 -14.15 5.59
C SER A 178 4.52 -12.91 4.70
N ALA A 179 3.52 -12.68 3.83
CA ALA A 179 3.47 -11.52 2.96
C ALA A 179 3.35 -10.21 3.75
N ALA A 180 2.51 -10.18 4.79
CA ALA A 180 2.37 -9.03 5.68
C ALA A 180 3.67 -8.71 6.43
N ALA A 181 4.33 -9.72 7.01
CA ALA A 181 5.61 -9.55 7.69
C ALA A 181 6.71 -9.05 6.74
N HIS A 182 6.74 -9.56 5.51
CA HIS A 182 7.69 -9.10 4.49
C HIS A 182 7.44 -7.63 4.10
N ALA A 183 6.19 -7.27 3.83
CA ALA A 183 5.81 -5.90 3.46
C ALA A 183 6.08 -4.90 4.60
N ALA A 184 5.88 -5.31 5.86
CA ALA A 184 6.12 -4.46 7.03
C ALA A 184 7.61 -4.29 7.39
N LEU A 185 8.48 -5.25 7.00
CA LEU A 185 9.84 -5.35 7.52
C LEU A 185 10.67 -4.07 7.35
N HIS A 186 10.54 -3.39 6.21
CA HIS A 186 11.27 -2.16 5.89
C HIS A 186 10.34 -0.96 5.70
N PHE A 187 9.05 -1.13 6.00
CA PHE A 187 8.05 -0.08 5.94
C PHE A 187 8.22 0.89 7.13
N PRO A 188 8.11 2.22 6.92
CA PRO A 188 8.41 3.18 7.98
C PRO A 188 7.39 3.27 9.10
N LEU A 189 6.13 2.86 8.90
CA LEU A 189 5.10 2.94 9.94
C LEU A 189 4.98 1.62 10.72
N PRO A 190 4.57 1.66 12.00
CA PRO A 190 4.14 0.47 12.72
C PRO A 190 2.99 -0.24 11.99
N THR A 191 3.14 -1.55 11.78
CA THR A 191 2.11 -2.40 11.17
C THR A 191 1.71 -3.50 12.15
N ILE A 192 0.41 -3.64 12.38
CA ILE A 192 -0.17 -4.62 13.31
C ILE A 192 -0.92 -5.68 12.48
N LEU A 193 -0.71 -6.95 12.76
CA LEU A 193 -1.45 -8.06 12.16
C LEU A 193 -2.43 -8.66 13.16
N HIS A 194 -3.67 -8.87 12.74
CA HIS A 194 -4.71 -9.56 13.47
C HIS A 194 -5.32 -10.67 12.62
N ASP A 195 -4.95 -11.93 12.83
CA ASP A 195 -5.38 -13.04 11.96
C ASP A 195 -6.22 -14.12 12.64
N GLY A 196 -6.75 -13.82 13.83
CA GLY A 196 -7.70 -14.70 14.54
C GLY A 196 -7.10 -16.02 15.07
N THR A 197 -5.78 -16.25 14.90
CA THR A 197 -5.11 -17.49 15.34
C THR A 197 -4.58 -17.42 16.78
N ALA A 198 -4.57 -16.25 17.40
CA ALA A 198 -4.20 -16.09 18.80
C ALA A 198 -5.42 -16.38 19.69
N GLY A 199 -5.37 -17.46 20.46
CA GLY A 199 -6.42 -17.87 21.40
C GLY A 199 -6.60 -16.99 22.64
N ASP A 200 -6.16 -15.72 22.60
CA ASP A 200 -6.36 -14.75 23.68
C ASP A 200 -6.95 -13.47 23.12
N ARG A 201 -7.65 -12.73 23.97
CA ARG A 201 -8.43 -11.52 23.64
C ARG A 201 -7.58 -10.32 23.17
N ASP A 202 -6.32 -10.58 22.78
CA ASP A 202 -5.27 -9.66 22.35
C ASP A 202 -4.61 -10.15 21.03
N GLY A 203 -5.39 -10.61 20.06
CA GLY A 203 -4.90 -11.18 18.78
C GLY A 203 -4.22 -10.20 17.81
N GLU A 204 -3.70 -9.08 18.31
CA GLU A 204 -2.95 -8.07 17.58
C GLU A 204 -1.44 -8.25 17.82
N ALA A 205 -0.69 -8.59 16.78
CA ALA A 205 0.76 -8.71 16.84
C ALA A 205 1.40 -7.59 16.02
N GLN A 206 2.26 -6.78 16.65
CA GLN A 206 3.11 -5.87 15.91
C GLN A 206 4.08 -6.67 15.03
N LEU A 207 4.03 -6.43 13.72
CA LEU A 207 4.92 -7.08 12.77
C LEU A 207 6.36 -6.57 12.95
N PRO A 208 7.38 -7.42 12.70
CA PRO A 208 8.76 -7.02 12.82
C PRO A 208 9.08 -5.87 11.87
N ARG A 209 9.84 -4.89 12.35
CA ARG A 209 10.30 -3.73 11.58
C ARG A 209 11.80 -3.53 11.80
N ARG A 210 12.53 -3.25 10.73
CA ARG A 210 13.97 -3.06 10.71
C ARG A 210 14.34 -2.00 9.68
N ALA A 211 15.24 -1.08 10.06
CA ALA A 211 15.79 -0.14 9.08
C ALA A 211 16.48 -0.90 7.93
N PHE A 212 16.28 -0.46 6.69
CA PHE A 212 16.78 -1.20 5.52
C PHE A 212 18.30 -1.34 5.49
N LEU A 213 19.00 -0.33 6.03
CA LEU A 213 20.45 -0.27 6.10
C LEU A 213 21.04 -0.80 7.44
N ASP A 214 20.21 -1.40 8.29
CA ASP A 214 20.70 -1.94 9.56
C ASP A 214 21.74 -3.05 9.36
N GLY A 215 22.85 -2.96 10.10
CA GLY A 215 24.02 -3.83 9.94
C GLY A 215 25.01 -3.40 8.85
N ALA A 216 24.85 -2.22 8.24
CA ALA A 216 25.87 -1.65 7.36
C ALA A 216 27.16 -1.32 8.14
N VAL A 217 28.32 -1.63 7.56
CA VAL A 217 29.64 -1.30 8.12
C VAL A 217 30.07 0.13 7.81
N HIS A 218 29.42 0.76 6.83
CA HIS A 218 29.58 2.16 6.46
C HIS A 218 28.27 2.71 5.92
N GLY A 219 27.97 3.97 6.21
CA GLY A 219 26.79 4.66 5.72
C GLY A 219 27.13 6.04 5.19
N GLU A 220 26.51 6.41 4.06
CA GLU A 220 26.70 7.72 3.43
C GLU A 220 25.36 8.27 2.94
N LEU A 221 25.10 9.55 3.17
CA LEU A 221 23.95 10.24 2.59
C LEU A 221 24.41 11.07 1.40
N TRP A 222 23.86 10.80 0.22
CA TRP A 222 24.20 11.52 -0.99
C TRP A 222 22.94 11.81 -1.81
N ARG A 223 22.68 13.11 -2.06
CA ARG A 223 21.53 13.60 -2.85
C ARG A 223 20.19 12.97 -2.47
N GLY A 224 19.94 12.80 -1.16
CA GLY A 224 18.68 12.24 -0.67
C GLY A 224 18.57 10.71 -0.67
N LEU A 225 19.63 10.02 -1.11
CA LEU A 225 19.80 8.57 -1.00
C LEU A 225 20.73 8.26 0.16
N ALA A 226 20.28 7.43 1.09
CA ALA A 226 21.16 6.85 2.10
C ALA A 226 21.73 5.54 1.55
N PHE A 227 23.05 5.42 1.49
CA PHE A 227 23.75 4.22 1.09
C PHE A 227 24.29 3.51 2.32
N GLY A 228 24.17 2.18 2.34
CA GLY A 228 24.80 1.32 3.33
C GLY A 228 25.72 0.31 2.64
N VAL A 229 26.97 0.22 3.07
CA VAL A 229 27.92 -0.80 2.62
C VAL A 229 27.91 -1.98 3.58
N PHE A 230 27.78 -3.18 3.05
CA PHE A 230 27.74 -4.43 3.80
C PHE A 230 28.94 -5.28 3.42
N ARG A 231 29.62 -5.84 4.43
CA ARG A 231 30.74 -6.76 4.25
C ARG A 231 30.26 -8.22 4.34
N ASP A 232 30.85 -9.09 3.53
CA ASP A 232 30.60 -10.53 3.46
C ASP A 232 29.14 -10.91 3.15
N ARG A 233 28.39 -9.95 2.58
CA ARG A 233 27.02 -10.14 2.14
C ARG A 233 27.02 -10.68 0.71
N ARG A 234 26.78 -11.98 0.56
CA ARG A 234 26.52 -12.60 -0.75
C ARG A 234 25.08 -12.30 -1.16
N ARG A 235 24.92 -11.54 -2.25
CA ARG A 235 23.61 -11.11 -2.77
C ARG A 235 22.92 -12.29 -3.47
N GLY A 236 21.74 -12.69 -3.00
CA GLY A 236 20.84 -13.56 -3.75
C GLY A 236 20.27 -12.86 -4.99
N TRP A 237 19.81 -13.61 -5.99
CA TRP A 237 19.26 -13.02 -7.24
C TRP A 237 18.13 -12.02 -6.96
N ASN A 238 17.22 -12.38 -6.04
CA ASN A 238 16.04 -11.59 -5.65
C ASN A 238 16.24 -10.77 -4.37
N ASP A 239 17.46 -10.69 -3.83
CA ASP A 239 17.69 -9.89 -2.63
C ASP A 239 17.49 -8.41 -2.96
N PRO A 240 16.63 -7.69 -2.22
CA PRO A 240 16.45 -6.27 -2.43
C PRO A 240 17.71 -5.51 -2.00
N ASP A 241 18.06 -4.53 -2.80
CA ASP A 241 19.18 -3.60 -2.59
C ASP A 241 18.76 -2.13 -2.73
N LEU A 242 17.51 -1.87 -3.08
CA LEU A 242 16.88 -0.56 -2.95
C LEU A 242 15.65 -0.64 -2.04
N ASN A 243 15.48 0.33 -1.15
CA ASN A 243 14.23 0.58 -0.44
C ASN A 243 13.67 1.93 -0.87
N PHE A 244 12.50 1.92 -1.50
CA PHE A 244 11.76 3.10 -1.89
C PHE A 244 10.59 3.31 -0.93
N LEU A 245 10.87 3.96 0.19
CA LEU A 245 9.86 4.34 1.19
C LEU A 245 9.00 3.15 1.67
N GLY A 246 9.63 1.98 1.84
CA GLY A 246 8.99 0.72 2.27
C GLY A 246 8.73 -0.28 1.16
N LEU A 247 8.83 0.10 -0.11
CA LEU A 247 8.84 -0.83 -1.24
C LEU A 247 10.27 -1.23 -1.56
N THR A 248 10.62 -2.49 -1.28
CA THR A 248 11.96 -3.01 -1.53
C THR A 248 12.09 -3.65 -2.90
N LEU A 249 13.12 -3.28 -3.65
CA LEU A 249 13.32 -3.67 -5.05
C LEU A 249 14.72 -4.27 -5.25
N PRO A 250 14.85 -5.34 -6.06
CA PRO A 250 16.15 -5.85 -6.50
C PRO A 250 16.61 -5.09 -7.76
N VAL A 251 17.32 -3.98 -7.60
CA VAL A 251 17.83 -3.14 -8.70
C VAL A 251 19.25 -3.49 -9.15
N ARG A 252 19.95 -4.37 -8.41
CA ARG A 252 21.32 -4.85 -8.68
C ARG A 252 22.36 -3.73 -8.59
N LEU A 253 22.45 -3.12 -7.41
CA LEU A 253 23.53 -2.18 -7.11
C LEU A 253 24.92 -2.86 -7.19
N PRO A 254 25.99 -2.10 -7.47
CA PRO A 254 27.33 -2.65 -7.62
C PRO A 254 27.81 -3.45 -6.40
N THR A 255 28.57 -4.51 -6.67
CA THR A 255 29.32 -5.27 -5.68
C THR A 255 30.81 -5.23 -6.01
N VAL A 256 31.66 -5.27 -4.98
CA VAL A 256 33.11 -5.37 -5.12
C VAL A 256 33.55 -6.62 -4.37
N GLU A 257 34.43 -7.41 -4.98
CA GLU A 257 34.97 -8.62 -4.36
C GLU A 257 36.49 -8.56 -4.42
N THR A 258 37.14 -8.93 -3.32
CA THR A 258 38.59 -9.14 -3.32
C THR A 258 38.92 -10.57 -3.72
N VAL A 259 40.01 -10.75 -4.47
CA VAL A 259 40.51 -12.09 -4.83
C VAL A 259 40.87 -12.83 -3.53
N HIS A 260 40.15 -13.91 -3.24
CA HIS A 260 40.26 -14.70 -2.00
C HIS A 260 39.92 -13.96 -0.69
N GLY A 261 39.21 -12.84 -0.77
CA GLY A 261 38.87 -12.04 0.40
C GLY A 261 37.38 -11.73 0.53
N PRO A 262 37.01 -10.74 1.37
CA PRO A 262 35.63 -10.36 1.58
C PRO A 262 34.97 -9.78 0.32
N ALA A 263 33.65 -9.86 0.30
CA ALA A 263 32.78 -9.22 -0.67
C ALA A 263 32.07 -8.03 -0.03
N TRP A 264 31.88 -6.95 -0.79
CA TRP A 264 31.12 -5.79 -0.36
C TRP A 264 29.94 -5.56 -1.30
N ALA A 265 28.78 -5.32 -0.70
CA ALA A 265 27.56 -4.99 -1.40
C ALA A 265 27.00 -3.68 -0.88
N VAL A 266 26.43 -2.89 -1.78
CA VAL A 266 25.76 -1.63 -1.44
C VAL A 266 24.26 -1.84 -1.42
N ARG A 267 23.59 -1.19 -0.47
CA ARG A 267 22.15 -0.98 -0.48
C ARG A 267 21.85 0.50 -0.46
N ALA A 268 20.76 0.91 -1.10
CA ALA A 268 20.27 2.28 -1.08
C ALA A 268 18.88 2.35 -0.42
N ASP A 269 18.65 3.39 0.36
CA ASP A 269 17.40 3.69 1.03
C ASP A 269 17.00 5.12 0.65
N VAL A 270 15.91 5.25 -0.09
CA VAL A 270 15.43 6.53 -0.58
C VAL A 270 14.81 7.30 0.58
N ARG A 271 15.39 8.46 0.89
CA ARG A 271 14.91 9.35 1.96
C ARG A 271 14.11 10.49 1.37
N ASP A 272 14.77 11.27 0.52
CA ASP A 272 14.17 12.40 -0.16
C ASP A 272 14.99 12.76 -1.41
N CYS A 273 14.76 12.01 -2.50
CA CYS A 273 15.52 12.14 -3.75
C CYS A 273 14.58 12.57 -4.89
N PRO A 274 14.27 13.87 -5.03
CA PRO A 274 13.34 14.37 -6.06
C PRO A 274 13.90 14.25 -7.48
N ASP A 275 15.22 14.13 -7.62
CA ASP A 275 15.93 13.98 -8.91
C ASP A 275 16.11 12.51 -9.33
N LEU A 276 15.44 11.56 -8.65
CA LEU A 276 15.52 10.14 -8.98
C LEU A 276 14.66 9.86 -10.23
N GLU A 277 15.29 9.92 -11.41
CA GLU A 277 14.69 9.54 -12.71
C GLU A 277 14.77 8.03 -13.01
#